data_AF-A0A6M0C671-F1
#
_entry.id   AF-A0A6M0C671-F1
#
_cell.length_a   1.000
_cell.length_b   1.000
_cell.length_c   1.000
_cell.angle_alpha   90.00
_cell.angle_beta   90.00
_cell.angle_gamma   90.00
#
_symmetry.space_group_name_H-M   'P 1'
#
loop_
_entity.id
_entity.type
_entity.pdbx_description
1 polymer ?
#
loop_
_entity_poly.entity_id
_entity_poly.type
_entity_poly.pdbx_seq_one_letter_code
_entity_poly.pdbx_strand_id
1 'polypeptide(L)'
;MVLCPVCGTEYIDTFPEFCSVCSWDLTSDTTFFATAEIYQRKEEAKLNWARQMWQIVQDQKNQNSENNTISLPFGQVDQVNHNQNFNGDLKRQLDKLQAQLNQAAMERFQLHSQLEWVLYRLEQLNPEILTDTLYRIEEHLNAMATPEAAMSEVGIDYNPLINLLAAGKWRKADELTWELLLRVTLREDEGWLQLVDIENFPCTDLLTIDWLWEYYSNGLFGLNVQQRIWESVSGEYGDFCDRVGWRNGESWKYYDELSFNLQALEGHLPVIIWRRRACYGVGKMIAPETFLAFICRLTICNSSR
;
A
#
# COMPACT_ATOMS: atom_id res chain seq x y z
N MET A 1 -3.11 -42.07 32.09
CA MET A 1 -4.58 -42.22 32.10
C MET A 1 -5.19 -40.98 31.47
N VAL A 2 -5.70 -41.10 30.25
CA VAL A 2 -6.32 -39.99 29.52
C VAL A 2 -7.82 -40.26 29.45
N LEU A 3 -8.62 -39.24 29.77
CA LEU A 3 -10.08 -39.30 29.73
C LEU A 3 -10.57 -38.72 28.41
N CYS A 4 -11.54 -39.38 27.78
CA CYS A 4 -12.26 -38.77 26.67
C CYS A 4 -12.98 -37.51 27.17
N PRO A 5 -12.78 -36.34 26.53
CA PRO A 5 -13.32 -35.07 27.03
C PRO A 5 -14.83 -34.91 26.80
N VAL A 6 -15.46 -35.83 26.05
CA VAL A 6 -16.90 -35.84 25.75
C VAL A 6 -17.65 -36.82 26.66
N CYS A 7 -17.17 -38.06 26.80
CA CYS A 7 -17.90 -39.12 27.54
C CYS A 7 -17.18 -39.64 28.79
N GLY A 8 -15.97 -39.18 29.09
CA GLY A 8 -15.24 -39.54 30.31
C GLY A 8 -14.65 -40.96 30.34
N THR A 9 -14.55 -41.64 29.19
CA THR A 9 -13.94 -42.99 29.11
C THR A 9 -12.44 -42.92 29.33
N GLU A 10 -11.92 -43.76 30.22
CA GLU A 10 -10.49 -43.84 30.55
C GLU A 10 -9.75 -44.79 29.59
N TYR A 11 -8.58 -44.34 29.12
CA TYR A 11 -7.63 -45.15 28.35
C TYR A 11 -6.31 -45.29 29.12
N ILE A 12 -5.82 -46.53 29.23
CA ILE A 12 -4.69 -46.87 30.11
C ILE A 12 -3.36 -46.95 29.36
N ASP A 13 -3.25 -47.49 28.13
CA ASP A 13 -1.93 -47.63 27.46
C ASP A 13 -1.92 -47.57 25.91
N THR A 14 -3.05 -47.74 25.22
CA THR A 14 -3.15 -47.55 23.76
C THR A 14 -4.13 -46.43 23.44
N PHE A 15 -3.68 -45.46 22.66
CA PHE A 15 -4.44 -44.28 22.29
C PHE A 15 -5.13 -44.54 20.94
N PRO A 16 -6.45 -44.84 20.91
CA PRO A 16 -7.15 -44.96 19.64
C PRO A 16 -7.35 -43.58 19.02
N GLU A 17 -7.34 -43.50 17.69
CA GLU A 17 -7.61 -42.24 16.98
C GLU A 17 -9.01 -41.69 17.31
N PHE A 18 -9.97 -42.58 17.61
CA PHE A 18 -11.32 -42.21 17.99
C PHE A 18 -11.75 -42.90 19.30
N CYS A 19 -12.52 -42.19 20.12
CA CYS A 19 -13.12 -42.75 21.32
C CYS A 19 -14.12 -43.86 20.96
N SER A 20 -13.96 -45.04 21.56
CA SER A 20 -14.82 -46.20 21.32
C SER A 20 -16.28 -46.02 21.78
N VAL A 21 -16.58 -45.04 22.63
CA VAL A 21 -17.91 -44.82 23.20
C VAL A 21 -18.68 -43.73 22.45
N CYS A 22 -18.05 -42.58 22.20
CA CYS A 22 -18.68 -41.44 21.56
C CYS A 22 -18.10 -41.09 20.17
N SER A 23 -17.14 -41.89 19.69
CA SER A 23 -16.46 -41.71 18.39
C SER A 23 -15.74 -40.37 18.23
N TRP A 24 -15.43 -39.69 19.33
CA TRP A 24 -14.68 -38.43 19.34
C TRP A 24 -13.23 -38.64 18.91
N ASP A 25 -12.74 -37.83 17.96
CA ASP A 25 -11.34 -37.84 17.53
C ASP A 25 -10.42 -37.35 18.66
N LEU A 26 -9.50 -38.21 19.09
CA LEU A 26 -8.58 -37.95 20.19
C LEU A 26 -7.23 -37.39 19.72
N THR A 27 -6.96 -37.34 18.41
CA THR A 27 -5.64 -37.02 17.83
C THR A 27 -5.45 -35.58 17.39
N SER A 28 -6.34 -34.65 17.76
CA SER A 28 -6.29 -33.25 17.30
C SER A 28 -4.96 -32.57 17.65
N ASP A 29 -4.04 -32.56 16.70
CA ASP A 29 -2.67 -32.11 16.90
C ASP A 29 -2.61 -30.56 16.90
N THR A 30 -2.22 -30.03 18.04
CA THR A 30 -2.22 -28.61 18.43
C THR A 30 -0.85 -27.95 18.20
N THR A 31 -0.19 -28.14 17.06
CA THR A 31 1.23 -27.73 16.97
C THR A 31 1.53 -26.50 16.11
N PHE A 32 0.56 -25.91 15.39
CA PHE A 32 0.83 -24.68 14.61
C PHE A 32 0.02 -23.42 15.02
N PHE A 33 -1.12 -23.55 15.70
CA PHE A 33 -1.98 -22.40 16.08
C PHE A 33 -2.41 -22.35 17.56
N ALA A 34 -1.85 -23.20 18.41
CA ALA A 34 -2.37 -23.46 19.77
C ALA A 34 -2.27 -22.28 20.77
N THR A 35 -1.56 -21.21 20.43
CA THR A 35 -1.38 -20.03 21.30
C THR A 35 -2.36 -18.90 21.01
N ALA A 36 -3.14 -18.95 19.92
CA ALA A 36 -4.10 -17.91 19.59
C ALA A 36 -5.42 -18.10 20.35
N GLU A 37 -5.81 -17.10 21.15
CA GLU A 37 -7.05 -17.10 21.97
C GLU A 37 -8.31 -17.41 21.16
N ILE A 38 -8.33 -17.03 19.87
CA ILE A 38 -9.41 -17.30 18.93
C ILE A 38 -9.55 -18.81 18.63
N TYR A 39 -8.44 -19.53 18.50
CA TYR A 39 -8.45 -20.97 18.26
C TYR A 39 -8.94 -21.73 19.50
N GLN A 40 -8.49 -21.30 20.68
CA GLN A 40 -8.93 -21.86 21.96
C GLN A 40 -10.45 -21.72 22.17
N ARG A 41 -11.02 -20.54 21.89
CA ARG A 41 -12.48 -20.31 21.96
C ARG A 41 -13.27 -21.19 20.99
N LYS A 42 -12.73 -21.45 19.79
CA LYS A 42 -13.38 -22.31 18.80
C LYS A 42 -13.36 -23.78 19.22
N GLU A 43 -12.24 -24.28 19.74
CA GLU A 43 -12.14 -25.67 20.19
C GLU A 43 -13.01 -25.92 21.43
N GLU A 44 -13.11 -24.93 22.34
CA GLU A 44 -14.02 -24.98 23.48
C GLU A 44 -15.50 -25.02 23.05
N ALA A 45 -15.89 -24.19 22.08
CA ALA A 45 -17.25 -24.20 21.53
C ALA A 45 -17.59 -25.56 20.87
N LYS A 46 -16.65 -26.13 20.13
CA LYS A 46 -16.77 -27.44 19.48
C LYS A 46 -16.91 -28.57 20.51
N LEU A 47 -16.12 -28.53 21.58
CA LEU A 47 -16.19 -29.50 22.68
C LEU A 47 -17.51 -29.40 23.45
N ASN A 48 -17.97 -28.18 23.73
CA ASN A 48 -19.24 -27.94 24.42
C ASN A 48 -20.43 -28.44 23.60
N TRP A 49 -20.42 -28.21 22.29
CA TRP A 49 -21.43 -28.74 21.38
C TRP A 49 -21.45 -30.27 21.40
N ALA A 50 -20.28 -30.92 21.32
CA ALA A 50 -20.18 -32.38 21.35
C ALA A 50 -20.73 -33.01 22.64
N ARG A 51 -20.44 -32.38 23.79
CA ARG A 51 -20.99 -32.79 25.10
C ARG A 51 -22.51 -32.69 25.13
N GLN A 52 -23.07 -31.57 24.65
CA GLN A 52 -24.53 -31.38 24.59
C GLN A 52 -25.21 -32.42 23.71
N MET A 53 -24.65 -32.67 22.52
CA MET A 53 -25.19 -33.68 21.61
C MET A 53 -25.13 -35.09 22.20
N TRP A 54 -24.05 -35.42 22.90
CA TRP A 54 -23.93 -36.71 23.59
C TRP A 54 -25.01 -36.88 24.67
N GLN A 55 -25.27 -35.84 25.47
CA GLN A 55 -26.32 -35.86 26.48
C GLN A 55 -27.70 -36.12 25.88
N ILE A 56 -28.05 -35.41 24.79
CA ILE A 56 -29.31 -35.57 24.08
C ILE A 56 -29.51 -37.03 23.61
N VAL A 57 -28.45 -37.66 23.10
CA VAL A 57 -28.50 -39.06 22.64
C VAL A 57 -28.74 -40.04 23.80
N GLN A 58 -28.21 -39.76 25.00
CA GLN A 58 -28.45 -40.61 26.17
C GLN A 58 -29.88 -40.47 26.68
N ASP A 59 -30.41 -39.24 26.73
CA ASP A 59 -31.77 -38.97 27.20
C ASP A 59 -32.82 -39.65 26.29
N GLN A 60 -32.59 -39.68 24.97
CA GLN A 60 -33.43 -40.39 24.01
C GLN A 60 -33.39 -41.92 24.17
N LYS A 61 -32.24 -42.49 24.54
CA LYS A 61 -32.14 -43.94 24.82
C LYS A 61 -32.89 -44.33 26.09
N ASN A 62 -32.86 -43.49 27.12
CA ASN A 62 -33.56 -43.75 28.38
C ASN A 62 -35.09 -43.65 28.21
N GLN A 63 -35.60 -42.69 27.43
CA GLN A 63 -37.04 -42.56 27.15
C GLN A 63 -37.63 -43.74 26.34
N ASN A 64 -36.83 -44.39 25.49
CA ASN A 64 -37.27 -45.58 24.75
C ASN A 64 -37.30 -46.87 25.58
N SER A 65 -36.70 -46.87 26.79
CA SER A 65 -36.67 -48.02 27.69
C SER A 65 -37.86 -48.06 28.66
N GLU A 66 -38.52 -46.92 28.93
CA GLU A 66 -39.68 -46.83 29.85
C GLU A 66 -41.04 -47.07 29.16
N ASN A 67 -41.13 -47.00 27.83
CA ASN A 67 -42.40 -47.13 27.09
C ASN A 67 -42.82 -48.57 26.72
N ASN A 68 -42.18 -49.60 27.28
CA ASN A 68 -42.39 -51.01 26.88
C ASN A 68 -43.01 -51.90 27.97
N THR A 69 -43.93 -51.38 28.79
CA THR A 69 -44.78 -52.23 29.64
C THR A 69 -46.12 -51.56 29.90
N ILE A 70 -47.19 -52.00 29.21
CA ILE A 70 -48.58 -52.13 29.72
C ILE A 70 -49.47 -52.70 28.59
N SER A 71 -50.18 -53.76 28.93
CA SER A 71 -51.10 -54.56 28.12
C SER A 71 -52.44 -53.84 27.83
N LEU A 72 -53.02 -54.13 26.66
CA LEU A 72 -54.36 -53.73 26.19
C LEU A 72 -55.52 -54.19 27.14
N PRO A 73 -56.67 -53.47 27.16
CA PRO A 73 -57.79 -53.90 26.29
C PRO A 73 -58.63 -52.77 25.62
N PHE A 74 -59.09 -53.13 24.41
CA PHE A 74 -60.20 -52.66 23.54
C PHE A 74 -61.15 -51.51 23.97
N GLY A 75 -61.41 -50.57 23.04
CA GLY A 75 -62.57 -49.64 23.02
C GLY A 75 -62.58 -48.73 21.78
N GLN A 76 -63.75 -48.52 21.16
CA GLN A 76 -63.99 -48.11 19.76
C GLN A 76 -63.79 -46.62 19.38
N VAL A 77 -63.28 -46.44 18.16
CA VAL A 77 -63.78 -45.57 17.06
C VAL A 77 -64.34 -44.18 17.44
N ASP A 78 -63.45 -43.27 17.83
CA ASP A 78 -63.56 -41.82 17.57
C ASP A 78 -62.17 -41.13 17.51
N GLN A 79 -61.10 -41.87 17.87
CA GLN A 79 -59.72 -41.40 17.82
C GLN A 79 -59.12 -41.35 16.39
N VAL A 80 -59.75 -41.98 15.40
CA VAL A 80 -59.14 -42.17 14.07
C VAL A 80 -58.99 -40.84 13.31
N ASN A 81 -59.99 -39.95 13.34
CA ASN A 81 -59.90 -38.65 12.66
C ASN A 81 -58.91 -37.68 13.33
N HIS A 82 -58.81 -37.70 14.65
CA HIS A 82 -57.86 -36.84 15.37
C HIS A 82 -56.42 -37.36 15.23
N ASN A 83 -56.22 -38.69 15.26
CA ASN A 83 -54.93 -39.33 15.00
C ASN A 83 -54.49 -39.18 13.53
N GLN A 84 -55.42 -39.19 12.57
CA GLN A 84 -55.08 -38.95 11.15
C GLN A 84 -54.61 -37.52 10.90
N ASN A 85 -55.27 -36.52 11.52
CA ASN A 85 -54.83 -35.12 11.43
C ASN A 85 -53.50 -34.88 12.16
N PHE A 86 -53.28 -35.48 13.33
CA PHE A 86 -52.01 -35.39 14.08
C PHE A 86 -50.86 -36.09 13.34
N ASN A 87 -51.08 -37.29 12.81
CA ASN A 87 -50.08 -38.00 12.00
C ASN A 87 -49.77 -37.24 10.70
N GLY A 88 -50.76 -36.57 10.11
CA GLY A 88 -50.56 -35.70 8.96
C GLY A 88 -49.72 -34.46 9.29
N ASP A 89 -49.92 -33.85 10.45
CA ASP A 89 -49.14 -32.69 10.90
C ASP A 89 -47.71 -33.09 11.28
N LEU A 90 -47.54 -34.22 11.98
CA LEU A 90 -46.23 -34.78 12.32
C LEU A 90 -45.45 -35.16 11.05
N LYS A 91 -46.12 -35.70 10.03
CA LYS A 91 -45.52 -36.01 8.72
C LYS A 91 -45.05 -34.74 8.02
N ARG A 92 -45.84 -33.67 8.01
CA ARG A 92 -45.45 -32.36 7.46
C ARG A 92 -44.27 -31.75 8.22
N GLN A 93 -44.25 -31.85 9.55
CA GLN A 93 -43.14 -31.37 10.37
C GLN A 93 -41.85 -32.14 10.06
N LEU A 94 -41.93 -33.47 9.89
CA LEU A 94 -40.80 -34.31 9.51
C LEU A 94 -40.27 -33.97 8.12
N ASP A 95 -41.17 -33.79 7.14
CA ASP A 95 -40.79 -33.42 5.78
C ASP A 95 -40.16 -32.00 5.75
N LYS A 96 -40.66 -31.07 6.59
CA LYS A 96 -40.07 -29.74 6.77
C LYS A 96 -38.68 -29.80 7.40
N LEU A 97 -38.49 -30.61 8.44
CA LEU A 97 -37.19 -30.84 9.08
C LEU A 97 -36.19 -31.48 8.11
N GLN A 98 -36.64 -32.45 7.30
CA GLN A 98 -35.80 -33.09 6.29
C GLN A 98 -35.37 -32.07 5.22
N ALA A 99 -36.28 -31.20 4.78
CA ALA A 99 -35.95 -30.12 3.85
C ALA A 99 -34.93 -29.13 4.45
N GLN A 100 -35.11 -28.75 5.71
CA GLN A 100 -34.17 -27.88 6.43
C GLN A 100 -32.79 -28.52 6.59
N LEU A 101 -32.74 -29.82 6.92
CA LEU A 101 -31.49 -30.55 7.05
C LEU A 101 -30.75 -30.65 5.71
N ASN A 102 -31.48 -30.95 4.63
CA ASN A 102 -30.92 -31.00 3.27
C ASN A 102 -30.40 -29.62 2.83
N GLN A 103 -31.13 -28.54 3.17
CA GLN A 103 -30.69 -27.18 2.89
C GLN A 103 -29.41 -26.83 3.66
N ALA A 104 -29.37 -27.11 4.97
CA ALA A 104 -28.19 -26.88 5.78
C ALA A 104 -26.97 -27.71 5.30
N ALA A 105 -27.19 -28.93 4.81
CA ALA A 105 -26.14 -29.73 4.20
C ALA A 105 -25.57 -29.09 2.93
N MET A 106 -26.44 -28.55 2.07
CA MET A 106 -26.02 -27.83 0.84
C MET A 106 -25.24 -26.56 1.18
N GLU A 107 -25.72 -25.76 2.14
CA GLU A 107 -25.04 -24.54 2.59
C GLU A 107 -23.67 -24.85 3.18
N ARG A 108 -23.55 -25.92 4.00
CA ARG A 108 -22.27 -26.38 4.53
C ARG A 108 -21.30 -26.81 3.44
N PHE A 109 -21.78 -27.54 2.44
CA PHE A 109 -20.96 -27.95 1.29
C PHE A 109 -20.44 -26.73 0.52
N GLN A 110 -21.30 -25.75 0.27
CA GLN A 110 -20.93 -24.51 -0.42
C GLN A 110 -19.90 -23.70 0.38
N LEU A 111 -20.10 -23.56 1.69
CA LEU A 111 -19.16 -22.86 2.56
C LEU A 111 -17.80 -23.58 2.61
N HIS A 112 -17.80 -24.91 2.64
CA HIS A 112 -16.59 -25.71 2.62
C HIS A 112 -15.79 -25.48 1.32
N SER A 113 -16.46 -25.52 0.18
CA SER A 113 -15.84 -25.22 -1.12
C SER A 113 -15.27 -23.78 -1.18
N GLN A 114 -15.98 -22.80 -0.62
CA GLN A 114 -15.47 -21.43 -0.52
C GLN A 114 -14.21 -21.33 0.36
N LEU A 115 -14.18 -22.05 1.48
CA LEU A 115 -13.03 -22.08 2.37
C LEU A 115 -11.81 -22.74 1.73
N GLU A 116 -12.00 -23.85 1.00
CA GLU A 116 -10.92 -24.50 0.26
C GLU A 116 -10.29 -23.56 -0.77
N TRP A 117 -11.11 -22.78 -1.49
CA TRP A 117 -10.59 -21.80 -2.45
C TRP A 117 -9.77 -20.69 -1.79
N VAL A 118 -10.23 -20.20 -0.63
CA VAL A 118 -9.49 -19.20 0.15
C VAL A 118 -8.18 -19.78 0.68
N LEU A 119 -8.20 -21.00 1.21
CA LEU A 119 -7.00 -21.68 1.71
C LEU A 119 -5.97 -21.88 0.59
N TYR A 120 -6.39 -22.41 -0.56
CA TYR A 120 -5.53 -22.53 -1.74
C TYR A 120 -4.90 -21.18 -2.11
N ARG A 121 -5.70 -20.11 -2.14
CA ARG A 121 -5.18 -18.76 -2.46
C ARG A 121 -4.19 -18.26 -1.42
N LEU A 122 -4.40 -18.54 -0.14
CA LEU A 122 -3.49 -18.16 0.94
C LEU A 122 -2.19 -18.98 0.91
N GLU A 123 -2.24 -20.26 0.53
CA GLU A 123 -1.06 -21.11 0.34
C GLU A 123 -0.20 -20.66 -0.85
N GLN A 124 -0.82 -20.10 -1.90
CA GLN A 124 -0.11 -19.51 -3.02
C GLN A 124 0.56 -18.16 -2.68
N LEU A 125 0.20 -17.52 -1.57
CA LEU A 125 0.88 -16.32 -1.11
C LEU A 125 2.16 -16.74 -0.39
N ASN A 126 3.31 -16.40 -0.96
CA ASN A 126 4.58 -16.58 -0.27
C ASN A 126 4.81 -15.38 0.69
N PRO A 127 4.72 -15.59 2.02
CA PRO A 127 4.91 -14.51 2.99
C PRO A 127 6.34 -13.97 2.97
N GLU A 128 7.33 -14.76 2.55
CA GLU A 128 8.72 -14.31 2.41
C GLU A 128 8.86 -13.32 1.25
N ILE A 129 8.20 -13.59 0.12
CA ILE A 129 8.17 -12.65 -1.02
C ILE A 129 7.44 -11.38 -0.65
N LEU A 130 6.32 -11.46 0.10
CA LEU A 130 5.60 -10.29 0.60
C LEU A 130 6.48 -9.47 1.55
N THR A 131 7.20 -10.12 2.45
CA THR A 131 8.08 -9.43 3.41
C THR A 131 9.28 -8.81 2.70
N ASP A 132 9.89 -9.51 1.74
CA ASP A 132 10.98 -9.00 0.90
C ASP A 132 10.52 -7.83 0.01
N THR A 133 9.33 -7.90 -0.60
CA THR A 133 8.79 -6.77 -1.37
C THR A 133 8.44 -5.59 -0.48
N LEU A 134 7.88 -5.82 0.71
CA LEU A 134 7.61 -4.74 1.67
C LEU A 134 8.92 -4.09 2.16
N TYR A 135 9.94 -4.89 2.48
CA TYR A 135 11.25 -4.40 2.88
C TYR A 135 11.93 -3.63 1.74
N ARG A 136 11.85 -4.12 0.49
CA ARG A 136 12.36 -3.40 -0.69
C ARG A 136 11.60 -2.10 -0.95
N ILE A 137 10.28 -2.09 -0.76
CA ILE A 137 9.48 -0.87 -0.89
C ILE A 137 9.87 0.12 0.21
N GLU A 138 10.04 -0.35 1.45
CA GLU A 138 10.50 0.47 2.58
C GLU A 138 11.92 1.00 2.36
N GLU A 139 12.83 0.19 1.82
CA GLU A 139 14.17 0.59 1.40
C GLU A 139 14.12 1.60 0.26
N HIS A 140 13.26 1.40 -0.75
CA HIS A 140 13.07 2.36 -1.83
C HIS A 140 12.44 3.67 -1.34
N LEU A 141 11.49 3.63 -0.40
CA LEU A 141 10.89 4.80 0.21
C LEU A 141 11.87 5.56 1.13
N ASN A 142 12.75 4.85 1.82
CA ASN A 142 13.80 5.44 2.66
C ASN A 142 15.00 5.92 1.84
N ALA A 143 15.30 5.28 0.70
CA ALA A 143 16.30 5.73 -0.28
C ALA A 143 15.80 6.91 -1.12
N MET A 144 14.47 7.05 -1.28
CA MET A 144 13.84 8.32 -1.65
C MET A 144 13.91 9.26 -0.45
N ALA A 145 15.11 9.76 -0.14
CA ALA A 145 15.33 10.73 0.92
C ALA A 145 14.21 11.77 0.90
N THR A 146 13.34 11.76 1.90
CA THR A 146 12.54 12.93 2.21
C THR A 146 13.53 14.08 2.37
N PRO A 147 13.28 15.27 1.79
CA PRO A 147 14.19 16.40 1.96
C PRO A 147 14.52 16.58 3.44
N GLU A 148 15.73 16.21 3.86
CA GLU A 148 16.33 16.86 5.01
C GLU A 148 16.18 18.35 4.74
N ALA A 149 15.57 19.06 5.71
CA ALA A 149 15.03 20.40 5.53
C ALA A 149 15.91 21.21 4.58
N ALA A 150 15.36 21.56 3.41
CA ALA A 150 16.03 22.36 2.39
C ALA A 150 16.82 23.49 3.06
N MET A 151 18.14 23.34 3.08
CA MET A 151 19.00 24.18 3.91
C MET A 151 19.20 25.53 3.24
N SER A 152 19.42 26.56 4.04
CA SER A 152 19.72 27.90 3.54
C SER A 152 20.76 28.56 4.43
N GLU A 153 21.80 29.12 3.83
CA GLU A 153 22.81 29.95 4.51
C GLU A 153 22.22 31.30 4.91
N VAL A 154 21.20 31.77 4.16
CA VAL A 154 20.58 33.09 4.32
C VAL A 154 19.17 33.04 4.92
N GLY A 155 18.69 31.88 5.35
CA GLY A 155 17.40 31.71 6.03
C GLY A 155 16.17 31.74 5.13
N ILE A 156 16.32 31.37 3.85
CA ILE A 156 15.24 31.27 2.87
C ILE A 156 14.39 30.03 3.14
N ASP A 157 13.07 30.21 3.15
CA ASP A 157 12.12 29.10 3.20
C ASP A 157 11.83 28.56 1.80
N TYR A 158 12.29 27.33 1.55
CA TYR A 158 12.08 26.60 0.29
C TYR A 158 10.82 25.73 0.27
N ASN A 159 10.04 25.65 1.36
CA ASN A 159 8.79 24.88 1.39
C ASN A 159 7.79 25.25 0.27
N PRO A 160 7.63 26.52 -0.13
CA PRO A 160 6.78 26.85 -1.26
C PRO A 160 7.25 26.22 -2.57
N LEU A 161 8.57 26.16 -2.81
CA LEU A 161 9.15 25.52 -3.99
C LEU A 161 8.96 24.00 -3.94
N ILE A 162 9.24 23.38 -2.79
CA ILE A 162 8.98 21.96 -2.52
C ILE A 162 7.52 21.60 -2.87
N ASN A 163 6.56 22.37 -2.36
CA ASN A 163 5.13 22.12 -2.58
C ASN A 163 4.74 22.23 -4.06
N LEU A 164 5.33 23.17 -4.81
CA LEU A 164 5.05 23.33 -6.23
C LEU A 164 5.65 22.19 -7.06
N LEU A 165 6.90 21.79 -6.77
CA LEU A 165 7.58 20.70 -7.44
C LEU A 165 6.90 19.35 -7.16
N ALA A 166 6.59 19.06 -5.89
CA ALA A 166 5.86 17.86 -5.48
C ALA A 166 4.46 17.76 -6.13
N ALA A 167 3.80 18.90 -6.33
CA ALA A 167 2.50 18.96 -7.02
C ALA A 167 2.61 18.96 -8.56
N GLY A 168 3.81 18.85 -9.13
CA GLY A 168 4.03 18.89 -10.58
C GLY A 168 3.67 20.23 -11.22
N LYS A 169 3.65 21.33 -10.45
CA LYS A 169 3.34 22.69 -10.93
C LYS A 169 4.60 23.36 -11.47
N TRP A 170 5.24 22.72 -12.45
CA TRP A 170 6.56 23.06 -13.00
C TRP A 170 6.72 24.53 -13.39
N ARG A 171 5.71 25.11 -14.06
CA ARG A 171 5.74 26.53 -14.45
C ARG A 171 5.83 27.47 -13.24
N LYS A 172 4.98 27.24 -12.24
CA LYS A 172 4.98 28.06 -11.02
C LYS A 172 6.25 27.84 -10.21
N ALA A 173 6.78 26.61 -10.20
CA ALA A 173 8.05 26.31 -9.55
C ALA A 173 9.21 27.06 -10.21
N ASP A 174 9.22 27.15 -11.54
CA ASP A 174 10.21 27.90 -12.32
C ASP A 174 10.12 29.42 -12.05
N GLU A 175 8.91 29.98 -12.11
CA GLU A 175 8.63 31.38 -11.76
C GLU A 175 9.12 31.70 -10.32
N LEU A 176 8.77 30.85 -9.35
CA LEU A 176 9.20 31.01 -7.96
C LEU A 176 10.72 30.84 -7.79
N THR A 177 11.35 29.94 -8.55
CA THR A 177 12.80 29.74 -8.50
C THR A 177 13.51 31.05 -8.84
N TRP A 178 13.04 31.78 -9.86
CA TRP A 178 13.59 33.10 -10.18
C TRP A 178 13.39 34.12 -9.05
N GLU A 179 12.21 34.16 -8.43
CA GLU A 179 11.95 35.03 -7.29
C GLU A 179 12.86 34.72 -6.09
N LEU A 180 13.12 33.44 -5.84
CA LEU A 180 14.02 32.99 -4.78
C LEU A 180 15.47 33.41 -5.06
N LEU A 181 15.95 33.29 -6.31
CA LEU A 181 17.30 33.75 -6.68
C LEU A 181 17.46 35.26 -6.42
N LEU A 182 16.45 36.06 -6.75
CA LEU A 182 16.44 37.50 -6.43
C LEU A 182 16.42 37.75 -4.93
N ARG A 183 15.62 37.01 -4.17
CA ARG A 183 15.52 37.15 -2.70
C ARG A 183 16.82 36.79 -1.98
N VAL A 184 17.47 35.69 -2.40
CA VAL A 184 18.77 35.26 -1.85
C VAL A 184 19.84 36.34 -2.05
N THR A 185 19.76 37.08 -3.15
CA THR A 185 20.72 38.12 -3.52
C THR A 185 20.29 39.54 -3.13
N LEU A 186 19.11 39.69 -2.51
CA LEU A 186 18.51 40.98 -2.13
C LEU A 186 18.28 41.93 -3.31
N ARG A 187 17.77 41.39 -4.42
CA ARG A 187 17.56 42.08 -5.70
C ARG A 187 16.14 42.01 -6.25
N GLU A 188 15.17 41.82 -5.36
CA GLU A 188 13.76 41.73 -5.74
C GLU A 188 13.27 42.98 -6.48
N ASP A 189 13.69 44.16 -6.02
CA ASP A 189 13.31 45.46 -6.58
C ASP A 189 13.91 45.70 -7.97
N GLU A 190 15.15 45.25 -8.20
CA GLU A 190 15.80 45.33 -9.50
C GLU A 190 15.20 44.31 -10.48
N GLY A 191 14.91 43.10 -10.01
CA GLY A 191 14.34 42.03 -10.83
C GLY A 191 15.33 41.38 -11.80
N TRP A 192 16.63 41.60 -11.61
CA TRP A 192 17.74 41.02 -12.38
C TRP A 192 19.00 40.91 -11.51
N LEU A 193 19.90 39.98 -11.85
CA LEU A 193 21.17 39.72 -11.15
C LEU A 193 22.36 40.32 -11.90
N GLN A 194 23.36 40.82 -11.16
CA GLN A 194 24.70 41.13 -11.65
C GLN A 194 25.60 39.89 -11.55
N LEU A 195 26.72 39.93 -12.27
CA LEU A 195 27.75 38.88 -12.18
C LEU A 195 28.20 38.65 -10.73
N VAL A 196 28.45 39.73 -9.99
CA VAL A 196 28.90 39.66 -8.59
C VAL A 196 27.88 38.97 -7.67
N ASP A 197 26.58 39.07 -7.98
CA ASP A 197 25.54 38.42 -7.19
C ASP A 197 25.57 36.89 -7.40
N ILE A 198 25.85 36.46 -8.62
CA ILE A 198 25.97 35.04 -8.98
C ILE A 198 27.28 34.46 -8.44
N GLU A 199 28.39 35.18 -8.57
CA GLU A 199 29.71 34.76 -8.08
C GLU A 199 29.76 34.57 -6.56
N ASN A 200 28.94 35.34 -5.82
CA ASN A 200 28.83 35.28 -4.37
C ASN A 200 27.57 34.53 -3.88
N PHE A 201 26.82 33.89 -4.77
CA PHE A 201 25.57 33.23 -4.41
C PHE A 201 25.81 32.14 -3.35
N PRO A 202 25.11 32.13 -2.21
CA PRO A 202 25.33 31.16 -1.13
C PRO A 202 25.27 29.71 -1.61
N CYS A 203 26.26 28.90 -1.25
CA CYS A 203 26.41 27.58 -1.85
C CYS A 203 25.30 26.63 -1.42
N THR A 204 24.92 26.67 -0.14
CA THR A 204 23.83 25.87 0.39
C THR A 204 22.51 26.16 -0.32
N ASP A 205 22.22 27.42 -0.60
CA ASP A 205 21.00 27.84 -1.30
C ASP A 205 21.00 27.40 -2.77
N LEU A 206 22.13 27.56 -3.48
CA LEU A 206 22.25 27.13 -4.88
C LEU A 206 22.09 25.61 -5.01
N LEU A 207 22.79 24.86 -4.16
CA LEU A 207 22.73 23.40 -4.13
C LEU A 207 21.35 22.90 -3.70
N THR A 208 20.66 23.60 -2.80
CA THR A 208 19.31 23.26 -2.38
C THR A 208 18.31 23.43 -3.52
N ILE A 209 18.36 24.54 -4.25
CA ILE A 209 17.51 24.75 -5.43
C ILE A 209 17.76 23.66 -6.47
N ASP A 210 19.03 23.40 -6.81
CA ASP A 210 19.41 22.40 -7.80
C ASP A 210 18.94 20.99 -7.41
N TRP A 211 19.21 20.57 -6.18
CA TRP A 211 18.80 19.28 -5.65
C TRP A 211 17.28 19.10 -5.64
N LEU A 212 16.51 20.14 -5.31
CA LEU A 212 15.05 20.10 -5.34
C LEU A 212 14.52 19.83 -6.76
N TRP A 213 15.08 20.53 -7.75
CA TRP A 213 14.72 20.31 -9.15
C TRP A 213 15.07 18.89 -9.61
N GLU A 214 16.25 18.39 -9.27
CA GLU A 214 16.70 17.05 -9.63
C GLU A 214 15.82 15.97 -8.98
N TYR A 215 15.57 16.08 -7.67
CA TYR A 215 14.79 15.11 -6.91
C TYR A 215 13.36 14.96 -7.43
N TYR A 216 12.61 16.06 -7.52
CA TYR A 216 11.20 15.99 -7.90
C TYR A 216 10.99 15.68 -9.39
N SER A 217 11.99 15.93 -10.22
CA SER A 217 11.95 15.60 -11.66
C SER A 217 12.49 14.20 -11.97
N ASN A 218 12.90 13.42 -10.96
CA ASN A 218 13.55 12.12 -11.11
C ASN A 218 14.81 12.20 -12.00
N GLY A 219 15.64 13.21 -11.75
CA GLY A 219 16.93 13.41 -12.43
C GLY A 219 16.86 14.17 -13.77
N LEU A 220 15.68 14.61 -14.21
CA LEU A 220 15.50 15.22 -15.53
C LEU A 220 15.86 16.72 -15.57
N PHE A 221 15.66 17.44 -14.48
CA PHE A 221 15.79 18.89 -14.40
C PHE A 221 16.79 19.31 -13.32
N GLY A 222 17.38 20.49 -13.46
CA GLY A 222 18.41 21.00 -12.55
C GLY A 222 19.57 21.66 -13.32
N LEU A 223 20.31 22.51 -12.61
CA LEU A 223 21.51 23.17 -13.10
C LEU A 223 22.67 22.19 -13.27
N ASN A 224 22.81 21.19 -12.40
CA ASN A 224 23.79 20.11 -12.58
C ASN A 224 23.48 19.30 -13.86
N VAL A 225 22.20 19.07 -14.15
CA VAL A 225 21.77 18.42 -15.40
C VAL A 225 22.13 19.29 -16.61
N GLN A 226 21.83 20.58 -16.55
CA GLN A 226 22.21 21.55 -17.58
C GLN A 226 23.73 21.65 -17.78
N GLN A 227 24.52 21.58 -16.70
CA GLN A 227 25.99 21.55 -16.76
C GLN A 227 26.49 20.34 -17.55
N ARG A 228 25.99 19.13 -17.27
CA ARG A 228 26.40 17.93 -18.02
C ARG A 228 26.07 18.05 -19.50
N ILE A 229 24.91 18.62 -19.82
CA ILE A 229 24.50 18.85 -21.21
C ILE A 229 25.43 19.88 -21.88
N TRP A 230 25.73 20.98 -21.20
CA TRP A 230 26.67 22.01 -21.66
C TRP A 230 28.04 21.43 -22.02
N GLU A 231 28.59 20.59 -21.15
CA GLU A 231 29.87 19.93 -21.37
C GLU A 231 29.81 18.95 -22.56
N SER A 232 28.67 18.24 -22.73
CA SER A 232 28.48 17.30 -23.84
C SER A 232 28.46 17.96 -25.23
N VAL A 233 28.09 19.24 -25.31
CA VAL A 233 28.07 20.02 -26.56
C VAL A 233 29.30 20.93 -26.70
N SER A 234 30.37 20.64 -25.97
CA SER A 234 31.63 21.39 -26.02
C SER A 234 31.49 22.90 -25.75
N GLY A 235 30.45 23.30 -25.02
CA GLY A 235 30.20 24.70 -24.65
C GLY A 235 29.63 25.59 -25.77
N GLU A 236 29.11 25.00 -26.85
CA GLU A 236 28.40 25.76 -27.88
C GLU A 236 26.97 26.10 -27.43
N TYR A 237 26.70 27.40 -27.25
CA TYR A 237 25.45 27.86 -26.63
C TYR A 237 24.18 27.58 -27.46
N GLY A 238 24.30 27.64 -28.79
CA GLY A 238 23.21 27.26 -29.69
C GLY A 238 22.84 25.79 -29.54
N ASP A 239 23.84 24.91 -29.54
CA ASP A 239 23.68 23.47 -29.44
C ASP A 239 23.15 23.07 -28.06
N PHE A 240 23.60 23.75 -27.00
CA PHE A 240 23.04 23.61 -25.66
C PHE A 240 21.54 23.92 -25.65
N CYS A 241 21.14 25.10 -26.15
CA CYS A 241 19.74 25.51 -26.19
C CYS A 241 18.89 24.59 -27.08
N ASP A 242 19.43 23.98 -28.14
CA ASP A 242 18.75 22.95 -28.91
C ASP A 242 18.54 21.68 -28.08
N ARG A 243 19.58 21.24 -27.36
CA ARG A 243 19.55 20.01 -26.57
C ARG A 243 18.57 20.05 -25.41
N VAL A 244 18.46 21.21 -24.75
CA VAL A 244 17.47 21.44 -23.69
C VAL A 244 16.10 21.89 -24.25
N GLY A 245 15.97 22.11 -25.57
CA GLY A 245 14.67 22.39 -26.21
C GLY A 245 14.17 23.83 -26.10
N TRP A 246 15.08 24.79 -25.88
CA TRP A 246 14.80 26.24 -25.80
C TRP A 246 14.83 26.95 -27.15
N ARG A 247 15.20 26.24 -28.22
CA ARG A 247 15.22 26.74 -29.60
C ARG A 247 14.56 25.73 -30.55
N ASN A 248 14.08 26.22 -31.68
CA ASN A 248 13.65 25.41 -32.81
C ASN A 248 14.38 25.90 -34.07
N GLY A 249 15.34 25.12 -34.58
CA GLY A 249 16.25 25.59 -35.63
C GLY A 249 17.06 26.78 -35.12
N GLU A 250 17.01 27.93 -35.78
CA GLU A 250 17.68 29.15 -35.30
C GLU A 250 16.79 30.05 -34.42
N SER A 251 15.53 29.68 -34.20
CA SER A 251 14.53 30.53 -33.53
C SER A 251 14.36 30.18 -32.05
N TRP A 252 14.66 31.14 -31.17
CA TRP A 252 14.51 31.01 -29.72
C TRP A 252 13.03 31.01 -29.32
N LYS A 253 12.65 30.09 -28.43
CA LYS A 253 11.28 30.03 -27.90
C LYS A 253 11.00 31.14 -26.90
N TYR A 254 9.76 31.58 -26.84
CA TYR A 254 9.26 32.38 -25.72
C TYR A 254 8.92 31.49 -24.52
N TYR A 255 8.81 32.06 -23.32
CA TYR A 255 8.45 31.33 -22.09
C TYR A 255 7.18 30.53 -22.28
N ASP A 256 6.19 31.18 -22.90
CA ASP A 256 4.85 30.66 -23.06
C ASP A 256 4.81 29.48 -24.04
N GLU A 257 5.89 29.26 -24.79
CA GLU A 257 6.06 28.16 -25.73
C GLU A 257 6.88 26.99 -25.13
N LEU A 258 7.34 27.11 -23.89
CA LEU A 258 8.09 26.06 -23.20
C LEU A 258 7.19 24.98 -22.62
N SER A 259 7.75 23.78 -22.43
CA SER A 259 7.03 22.60 -21.93
C SER A 259 7.24 22.46 -20.43
N PHE A 260 6.21 22.76 -19.65
CA PHE A 260 6.25 22.66 -18.18
C PHE A 260 5.67 21.34 -17.68
N ASN A 261 6.31 20.23 -18.03
CA ASN A 261 5.93 18.87 -17.65
C ASN A 261 7.13 17.92 -17.72
N LEU A 262 6.98 16.70 -17.20
CA LEU A 262 8.02 15.68 -17.19
C LEU A 262 8.31 15.05 -18.58
N GLN A 263 7.55 15.40 -19.62
CA GLN A 263 7.84 14.99 -21.00
C GLN A 263 8.77 15.98 -21.72
N ALA A 264 9.15 17.08 -21.07
CA ALA A 264 10.17 17.99 -21.59
C ALA A 264 11.55 17.29 -21.66
N LEU A 265 12.45 17.87 -22.46
CA LEU A 265 13.80 17.33 -22.62
C LEU A 265 14.60 17.44 -21.31
N GLU A 266 15.59 16.57 -21.15
CA GLU A 266 16.55 16.65 -20.05
C GLU A 266 17.20 18.05 -20.01
N GLY A 267 17.32 18.62 -18.81
CA GLY A 267 17.84 19.97 -18.58
C GLY A 267 16.92 21.12 -18.99
N HIS A 268 15.68 20.86 -19.44
CA HIS A 268 14.77 21.91 -19.91
C HIS A 268 14.42 22.95 -18.83
N LEU A 269 14.40 22.54 -17.56
CA LEU A 269 14.10 23.38 -16.41
C LEU A 269 15.22 23.24 -15.34
N PRO A 270 15.39 24.23 -14.45
CA PRO A 270 14.74 25.54 -14.47
C PRO A 270 15.33 26.50 -15.52
N VAL A 271 14.56 27.50 -15.94
CA VAL A 271 14.94 28.52 -16.94
C VAL A 271 15.44 29.78 -16.24
N ILE A 272 16.52 29.66 -15.46
CA ILE A 272 16.99 30.75 -14.57
C ILE A 272 17.74 31.89 -15.30
N ILE A 273 18.00 31.75 -16.59
CA ILE A 273 18.81 32.71 -17.36
C ILE A 273 17.98 33.90 -17.90
N TRP A 274 16.77 34.18 -17.35
CA TRP A 274 15.72 34.70 -18.22
C TRP A 274 14.47 35.47 -17.69
N ARG A 275 13.94 36.41 -18.52
CA ARG A 275 12.58 37.04 -18.38
C ARG A 275 11.68 37.20 -19.64
N ARG A 276 12.10 36.95 -20.92
CA ARG A 276 11.22 37.08 -22.18
C ARG A 276 11.44 36.24 -23.48
N ARG A 277 12.66 35.92 -23.99
CA ARG A 277 12.97 34.77 -24.95
C ARG A 277 14.03 33.69 -24.51
N ALA A 278 13.74 32.40 -24.33
CA ALA A 278 14.39 31.44 -23.37
C ALA A 278 15.93 31.50 -23.21
N CYS A 279 16.67 31.90 -24.24
CA CYS A 279 18.13 32.06 -24.23
C CYS A 279 18.62 33.53 -24.36
N TYR A 280 17.83 34.53 -23.96
CA TYR A 280 18.20 35.96 -23.95
C TYR A 280 18.45 36.46 -22.52
N GLY A 281 19.62 37.07 -22.30
CA GLY A 281 20.03 37.50 -20.97
C GLY A 281 19.14 38.58 -20.38
N VAL A 282 19.21 38.74 -19.07
CA VAL A 282 18.52 39.81 -18.33
C VAL A 282 19.58 40.71 -17.71
N GLY A 283 19.32 42.02 -17.68
CA GLY A 283 20.26 43.00 -17.15
C GLY A 283 21.35 43.34 -18.17
N LYS A 284 22.60 43.45 -17.69
CA LYS A 284 23.75 43.85 -18.53
C LYS A 284 24.53 42.67 -19.12
N MET A 285 24.29 41.45 -18.65
CA MET A 285 24.96 40.24 -19.13
C MET A 285 24.16 39.58 -20.25
N ILE A 286 24.87 38.95 -21.18
CA ILE A 286 24.22 38.07 -22.17
C ILE A 286 23.96 36.69 -21.56
N ALA A 287 22.98 35.96 -22.09
CA ALA A 287 22.57 34.68 -21.51
C ALA A 287 23.69 33.63 -21.38
N PRO A 288 24.63 33.49 -22.34
CA PRO A 288 25.77 32.58 -22.17
C PRO A 288 26.64 32.95 -20.98
N GLU A 289 26.88 34.25 -20.75
CA GLU A 289 27.67 34.72 -19.60
C GLU A 289 26.94 34.46 -18.28
N THR A 290 25.63 34.72 -18.22
CA THR A 290 24.82 34.44 -17.04
C THR A 290 24.81 32.94 -16.73
N PHE A 291 24.62 32.11 -17.76
CA PHE A 291 24.66 30.67 -17.63
C PHE A 291 26.01 30.18 -17.10
N LEU A 292 27.10 30.60 -17.73
CA LEU A 292 28.45 30.24 -17.29
C LEU A 292 28.75 30.69 -15.87
N ALA A 293 28.29 31.86 -15.45
CA ALA A 293 28.46 32.32 -14.07
C ALA A 293 27.80 31.36 -13.06
N PHE A 294 26.56 30.91 -13.34
CA PHE A 294 25.88 29.93 -12.50
C PHE A 294 26.59 28.57 -12.49
N ILE A 295 27.04 28.07 -13.65
CA ILE A 295 27.76 26.79 -13.74
C ILE A 295 29.10 26.85 -13.02
N CYS A 296 29.85 27.95 -13.17
CA CYS A 296 31.09 28.18 -12.44
C CYS A 296 30.84 28.19 -10.93
N ARG A 297 29.81 28.91 -10.47
CA ARG A 297 29.45 28.95 -9.05
C ARG A 297 29.06 27.57 -8.53
N LEU A 298 28.23 26.84 -9.27
CA LEU A 298 27.80 25.49 -8.94
C LEU A 298 28.99 24.52 -8.79
N THR A 299 29.95 24.59 -9.72
CA THR A 299 31.18 23.79 -9.69
C THR A 299 32.03 24.07 -8.44
N ILE A 300 32.15 25.35 -8.06
CA ILE A 300 32.86 25.77 -6.84
C ILE A 300 32.14 25.22 -5.59
N CYS A 301 30.82 25.34 -5.54
CA CYS A 301 30.02 24.86 -4.42
C CYS A 301 30.09 23.33 -4.26
N ASN A 302 30.05 22.58 -5.36
CA ASN A 302 30.22 21.13 -5.34
C ASN A 302 31.62 20.69 -4.89
N SER A 303 32.66 21.47 -5.22
CA SER A 303 34.05 21.18 -4.82
C SER A 303 34.35 21.47 -3.35
N SER A 304 33.44 22.16 -2.65
CA SER A 304 33.61 22.59 -1.25
C SER A 304 32.92 21.66 -0.24
N ARG A 305 32.35 20.53 -0.70
CA ARG A 305 31.71 19.49 0.12
C ARG A 305 32.70 18.46 0.66
#